data_AF-A0AAW1LYJ0-F1
#
_entry.id   AF-A0AAW1LYJ0-F1
#
_cell.length_a   1.000
_cell.length_b   1.000
_cell.length_c   1.000
_cell.angle_alpha   90.00
_cell.angle_beta   90.00
_cell.angle_gamma   90.00
#
_symmetry.space_group_name_H-M   'P 1'
#
loop_
_entity.id
_entity.type
_entity.pdbx_description
1 polymer ?
#
loop_
_entity_poly.entity_id
_entity_poly.type
_entity_poly.pdbx_seq_one_letter_code
_entity_poly.pdbx_strand_id
1 'polypeptide(L)'
;MDAGGDRVLHSSHVAVIREVYDGEFAPQGFAMELERALDACCSVIVIEPTQLGDETARWISVGNCLHKTAVLSGLGSIVSGLLWPNNMYLYAPLGMFSTLCTALYTASWQFDNCVKYQVERDPRKLARLQVVSAMSAASPVVLVRKDDTRRKILHCTVSKCNVGGLTRCIST
;
A
#
# COMPACT_ATOMS: atom_id res chain seq x y z
N MET A 1 -1.23 39.16 24.05
CA MET A 1 -0.29 38.06 24.36
C MET A 1 -0.98 36.83 23.83
N ASP A 2 -0.79 36.52 22.56
CA ASP A 2 -1.52 35.44 21.89
C ASP A 2 -0.53 34.72 20.96
N ALA A 3 0.32 33.92 21.58
CA ALA A 3 1.25 33.02 20.91
C ALA A 3 0.95 31.62 21.45
N GLY A 4 0.27 30.77 20.66
CA GLY A 4 0.09 29.37 21.05
C GLY A 4 -0.92 28.54 20.26
N GLY A 5 -1.86 29.14 19.52
CA GLY A 5 -3.00 28.39 18.94
C GLY A 5 -2.71 27.61 17.65
N ASP A 6 -1.88 28.13 16.74
CA ASP A 6 -1.85 27.62 15.35
C ASP A 6 -0.85 26.48 15.08
N ARG A 7 0.02 26.13 16.03
CA ARG A 7 1.04 25.09 15.80
C ARG A 7 0.52 23.66 15.92
N VAL A 8 -0.64 23.45 16.54
CA VAL A 8 -1.17 22.11 16.81
C VAL A 8 -1.99 21.56 15.62
N LEU A 9 -2.62 22.44 14.82
CA LEU A 9 -3.47 22.01 13.70
C LEU A 9 -2.68 21.61 12.43
N HIS A 10 -1.47 22.14 12.22
CA HIS A 10 -0.61 21.72 11.11
C HIS A 10 0.18 20.42 11.38
N SER A 11 0.31 20.01 12.65
CA SER A 11 1.13 18.86 13.05
C SER A 11 0.49 17.49 12.73
N SER A 12 -0.81 17.43 12.43
CA SER A 12 -1.47 16.17 12.05
C SER A 12 -1.21 15.77 10.59
N HIS A 13 -0.65 16.69 9.78
CA HIS A 13 -0.47 16.46 8.35
C HIS A 13 0.89 15.80 8.04
N VAL A 14 1.95 16.07 8.82
CA VAL A 14 3.32 15.62 8.52
C VAL A 14 3.98 15.03 9.78
N ALA A 15 4.43 13.78 9.70
CA ALA A 15 5.27 13.13 10.71
C ALA A 15 6.69 12.95 10.17
N VAL A 16 7.70 13.13 11.03
CA VAL A 16 9.12 12.94 10.66
C VAL A 16 9.76 12.00 11.69
N ILE A 17 10.24 10.86 11.21
CA ILE A 17 10.92 9.84 12.01
C ILE A 17 12.42 10.06 11.80
N ARG A 18 13.08 10.54 12.86
CA ARG A 18 14.50 10.87 12.83
C ARG A 18 15.35 9.68 13.23
N GLU A 19 16.52 9.58 12.62
CA GLU A 19 17.52 8.58 12.98
C GLU A 19 18.25 9.02 14.27
N VAL A 20 17.95 8.34 15.39
CA VAL A 20 18.60 8.56 16.69
C VAL A 20 19.31 7.28 17.13
N TYR A 21 20.64 7.25 17.04
CA TYR A 21 21.45 6.10 17.45
C TYR A 21 21.55 5.98 18.98
N ASP A 22 20.44 5.72 19.66
CA ASP A 22 20.41 5.44 21.10
C ASP A 22 20.20 3.93 21.35
N GLY A 23 21.31 3.20 21.46
CA GLY A 23 21.34 1.80 21.92
C GLY A 23 20.96 0.73 20.88
N GLU A 24 21.15 -0.54 21.25
CA GLU A 24 20.91 -1.72 20.38
C GLU A 24 19.43 -1.89 19.96
N PHE A 25 18.50 -1.23 20.65
CA PHE A 25 17.06 -1.29 20.37
C PHE A 25 16.50 -0.06 19.63
N ALA A 26 17.38 0.83 19.14
CA ALA A 26 17.01 1.94 18.28
C ALA A 26 16.09 1.56 17.09
N PRO A 27 16.33 0.45 16.35
CA PRO A 27 15.48 0.11 15.20
C PRO A 27 14.02 -0.21 15.58
N GLN A 28 13.78 -0.86 16.73
CA GLN A 28 12.42 -1.12 17.20
C GLN A 28 11.70 0.18 17.63
N GLY A 29 12.44 1.13 18.20
CA GLY A 29 11.89 2.45 18.55
C GLY A 29 11.39 3.22 17.32
N PHE A 30 12.14 3.22 16.23
CA PHE A 30 11.72 3.86 14.98
C PHE A 30 10.50 3.17 14.35
N ALA A 31 10.44 1.84 14.41
CA ALA A 31 9.31 1.07 13.90
C ALA A 31 8.02 1.39 14.66
N MET A 32 8.09 1.51 15.99
CA MET A 32 6.93 1.88 16.82
C MET A 32 6.47 3.32 16.56
N GLU A 33 7.41 4.25 16.34
CA GLU A 33 7.07 5.63 15.96
C GLU A 33 6.39 5.70 14.59
N LEU A 34 6.83 4.86 13.64
CA LEU A 34 6.20 4.71 12.34
C LEU A 34 4.77 4.17 12.45
N GLU A 35 4.57 3.11 13.23
CA GLU A 35 3.25 2.53 13.49
C GLU A 35 2.31 3.57 14.10
N ARG A 36 2.80 4.34 15.08
CA ARG A 36 2.03 5.44 15.68
C ARG A 36 1.65 6.53 14.67
N ALA A 37 2.56 6.89 13.77
CA ALA A 37 2.28 7.87 12.71
C ALA A 37 1.27 7.36 11.67
N LEU A 38 1.30 6.06 11.37
CA LEU A 38 0.34 5.39 10.49
C LEU A 38 -1.06 5.33 11.13
N ASP A 39 -1.15 5.02 12.42
CA ASP A 39 -2.41 5.01 13.18
C ASP A 39 -2.99 6.41 13.36
N ALA A 40 -2.12 7.42 13.57
CA ALA A 40 -2.50 8.82 13.53
C ALA A 40 -2.91 9.30 12.12
N CYS A 41 -2.80 8.44 11.10
CA CYS A 41 -3.33 8.70 9.77
C CYS A 41 -2.69 9.94 9.10
N CYS A 42 -1.44 10.25 9.45
CA CYS A 42 -0.70 11.41 8.94
C CYS A 42 -0.66 11.41 7.41
N SER A 43 -0.79 12.57 6.77
CA SER A 43 -0.85 12.64 5.30
C SER A 43 0.52 12.44 4.63
N VAL A 44 1.60 12.80 5.32
CA VAL A 44 2.98 12.67 4.86
C VAL A 44 3.79 12.14 6.04
N ILE A 45 4.55 11.08 5.81
CA ILE A 45 5.48 10.52 6.80
C ILE A 45 6.86 10.51 6.16
N VAL A 46 7.82 11.19 6.78
CA VAL A 46 9.21 11.25 6.33
C VAL A 46 10.01 10.30 7.22
N ILE A 47 10.66 9.31 6.60
CA ILE A 47 11.49 8.33 7.28
C ILE A 47 12.94 8.63 6.92
N GLU A 48 13.69 9.16 7.89
CA GLU A 48 15.14 9.37 7.76
C GLU A 48 15.95 8.06 7.82
N PRO A 49 15.69 7.10 8.74
CA PRO A 49 16.47 5.87 8.78
C PRO A 49 16.22 5.03 7.52
N THR A 50 17.26 4.95 6.68
CA THR A 50 17.19 4.32 5.34
C THR A 50 16.77 2.86 5.39
N GLN A 51 17.27 2.09 6.37
CA GLN A 51 16.92 0.67 6.53
C GLN A 51 15.41 0.47 6.73
N LEU A 52 14.81 1.20 7.68
CA LEU A 52 13.38 1.12 7.95
C LEU A 52 12.57 1.62 6.75
N GLY A 53 12.97 2.75 6.17
CA GLY A 53 12.29 3.33 5.01
C GLY A 53 12.27 2.39 3.80
N ASP A 54 13.38 1.73 3.50
CA ASP A 54 13.49 0.78 2.38
C ASP A 54 12.73 -0.52 2.64
N GLU A 55 12.72 -1.02 3.88
CA GLU A 55 11.88 -2.15 4.26
C GLU A 55 10.40 -1.83 4.08
N THR A 56 9.92 -0.70 4.63
CA THR A 56 8.54 -0.24 4.45
C THR A 56 8.21 -0.05 2.96
N ALA A 57 9.12 0.55 2.19
CA ALA A 57 8.92 0.73 0.76
C ALA A 57 8.82 -0.60 0.00
N ARG A 58 9.61 -1.61 0.40
CA ARG A 58 9.55 -2.97 -0.15
C ARG A 58 8.22 -3.61 0.17
N TRP A 59 7.74 -3.53 1.41
CA TRP A 59 6.43 -4.07 1.82
C TRP A 59 5.28 -3.46 1.02
N ILE A 60 5.28 -2.13 0.84
CA ILE A 60 4.30 -1.43 0.00
C ILE A 60 4.40 -1.90 -1.47
N SER A 61 5.63 -2.08 -1.98
CA SER A 61 5.86 -2.53 -3.36
C SER A 61 5.38 -3.97 -3.60
N VAL A 62 5.60 -4.87 -2.64
CA VAL A 62 5.12 -6.26 -2.69
C VAL A 62 3.59 -6.29 -2.69
N GLY A 63 2.93 -5.53 -1.82
CA GLY A 63 1.47 -5.41 -1.80
C GLY A 63 0.92 -4.92 -3.15
N ASN A 64 1.55 -3.89 -3.73
CA ASN A 64 1.18 -3.38 -5.05
C ASN A 64 1.40 -4.39 -6.19
N CYS A 65 2.46 -5.18 -6.11
CA CYS A 65 2.74 -6.26 -7.05
C CYS A 65 1.64 -7.32 -6.99
N LEU A 66 1.35 -7.84 -5.78
CA LEU A 66 0.30 -8.83 -5.54
C LEU A 66 -1.07 -8.35 -6.04
N HIS A 67 -1.40 -7.08 -5.81
CA HIS A 67 -2.65 -6.52 -6.30
C HIS A 67 -2.72 -6.52 -7.83
N LYS A 68 -1.66 -6.08 -8.52
CA LYS A 68 -1.61 -6.05 -9.99
C LYS A 68 -1.63 -7.45 -10.59
N THR A 69 -0.88 -8.39 -10.03
CA THR A 69 -0.84 -9.77 -10.52
C THR A 69 -2.18 -10.46 -10.31
N ALA A 70 -2.87 -10.21 -9.18
CA ALA A 70 -4.22 -10.71 -8.94
C ALA A 70 -5.22 -10.21 -10.00
N VAL A 71 -5.18 -8.92 -10.34
CA VAL A 71 -6.05 -8.33 -11.38
C VAL A 71 -5.72 -8.89 -12.78
N LEU A 72 -4.44 -8.97 -13.13
CA LEU A 72 -4.00 -9.45 -14.44
C LEU A 72 -4.32 -10.93 -14.64
N SER A 73 -4.06 -11.77 -13.63
CA SER A 73 -4.39 -13.19 -13.68
C SER A 73 -5.90 -13.43 -13.69
N GLY A 74 -6.67 -12.66 -12.92
CA GLY A 74 -8.13 -12.72 -12.92
C GLY A 74 -8.71 -12.36 -14.29
N LEU A 75 -8.28 -11.24 -14.87
CA LEU A 75 -8.71 -10.83 -16.21
C LEU A 75 -8.27 -11.84 -17.28
N GLY A 76 -7.05 -12.35 -17.18
CA GLY A 76 -6.53 -13.40 -18.07
C GLY A 76 -7.36 -14.68 -18.00
N SER A 77 -7.83 -15.08 -16.81
CA SER A 77 -8.70 -16.24 -16.64
C SER A 77 -10.05 -16.07 -17.34
N ILE A 78 -10.66 -14.87 -17.24
CA ILE A 78 -11.94 -14.56 -17.89
C ILE A 78 -11.79 -14.58 -19.42
N VAL A 79 -10.78 -13.89 -19.95
CA VAL A 79 -10.53 -13.85 -21.41
C VAL A 79 -10.23 -15.25 -21.95
N SER A 80 -9.45 -16.05 -21.22
CA SER A 80 -9.13 -17.42 -21.61
C SER A 80 -10.36 -18.34 -21.58
N GLY A 81 -11.24 -18.17 -20.58
CA GLY A 81 -12.50 -18.89 -20.50
C GLY A 81 -13.49 -18.53 -21.62
N LEU A 82 -13.47 -17.29 -22.11
CA LEU A 82 -14.31 -16.83 -23.22
C LEU A 82 -13.79 -17.31 -24.59
N LEU A 83 -12.48 -17.33 -24.80
CA LEU A 83 -11.87 -17.74 -26.07
C LEU A 83 -11.79 -19.27 -26.22
N TRP A 84 -11.56 -19.99 -25.12
CA TRP A 84 -11.34 -21.45 -25.12
C TRP A 84 -12.18 -22.17 -24.05
N PRO A 85 -13.52 -22.20 -24.19
CA PRO A 85 -14.41 -22.79 -23.19
C PRO A 85 -14.18 -24.31 -22.98
N ASN A 86 -13.67 -25.02 -23.99
CA ASN A 86 -13.45 -26.47 -23.92
C ASN A 86 -12.19 -26.88 -23.15
N ASN A 87 -11.30 -25.95 -22.76
CA ASN A 87 -10.03 -26.27 -22.10
C ASN A 87 -9.96 -25.70 -20.67
N MET A 88 -10.70 -26.33 -19.75
CA MET A 88 -10.72 -26.01 -18.31
C MET A 88 -9.33 -25.91 -17.68
N TYR A 89 -8.39 -26.75 -18.12
CA TYR A 89 -7.02 -26.78 -17.61
C TYR A 89 -6.24 -25.47 -17.81
N LEU A 90 -6.65 -24.61 -18.77
CA LEU A 90 -5.94 -23.36 -19.07
C LEU A 90 -6.40 -22.19 -18.18
N TYR A 91 -7.71 -22.01 -17.98
CA TYR A 91 -8.22 -20.85 -17.24
C TYR A 91 -8.40 -21.11 -15.73
N ALA A 92 -8.61 -22.36 -15.30
CA ALA A 92 -8.77 -22.71 -13.89
C ALA A 92 -7.56 -22.34 -12.99
N PRO A 93 -6.29 -22.66 -13.34
CA PRO A 93 -5.15 -22.32 -12.49
C PRO A 93 -4.91 -20.81 -12.40
N LEU A 94 -5.20 -20.06 -13.47
CA LEU A 94 -5.11 -18.59 -13.48
C LEU A 94 -6.14 -17.97 -12.54
N GLY A 95 -7.37 -18.51 -12.54
CA GLY A 95 -8.42 -18.09 -11.62
C GLY A 95 -8.05 -18.40 -10.15
N MET A 96 -7.57 -19.61 -9.88
CA MET A 96 -7.12 -20.02 -8.54
C MET A 96 -5.94 -19.18 -8.03
N PHE A 97 -4.98 -18.87 -8.91
CA PHE A 97 -3.86 -18.01 -8.56
C PHE A 97 -4.31 -16.58 -8.27
N SER A 98 -5.26 -16.05 -9.05
CA SER A 98 -5.85 -14.72 -8.82
C SER A 98 -6.56 -14.65 -7.47
N THR A 99 -7.38 -15.65 -7.13
CA THR A 99 -8.11 -15.67 -5.85
C THR A 99 -7.16 -15.84 -4.68
N LEU A 100 -6.15 -16.70 -4.78
CA LEU A 100 -5.11 -16.85 -3.77
C LEU A 100 -4.34 -15.54 -3.56
N CYS A 101 -3.93 -14.89 -4.65
CA CYS A 101 -3.21 -13.62 -4.59
C CYS A 101 -4.06 -12.50 -3.99
N THR A 102 -5.36 -12.46 -4.31
CA THR A 102 -6.33 -11.53 -3.71
C THR A 102 -6.55 -11.82 -2.24
N ALA A 103 -6.66 -13.09 -1.84
CA ALA A 103 -6.85 -13.51 -0.46
C ALA A 103 -5.62 -13.18 0.39
N LEU A 104 -4.41 -13.47 -0.10
CA LEU A 104 -3.16 -13.09 0.54
C LEU A 104 -3.03 -11.58 0.69
N TYR A 105 -3.31 -10.82 -0.38
CA TYR A 105 -3.34 -9.36 -0.30
C TYR A 105 -4.33 -8.86 0.75
N THR A 106 -5.51 -9.49 0.81
CA THR A 106 -6.56 -9.13 1.76
C THR A 106 -6.12 -9.43 3.20
N ALA A 107 -5.63 -10.63 3.48
CA ALA A 107 -5.20 -11.03 4.81
C ALA A 107 -4.00 -10.21 5.31
N SER A 108 -3.03 -9.93 4.43
CA SER A 108 -1.78 -9.26 4.81
C SER A 108 -1.85 -7.73 4.75
N TRP A 109 -2.72 -7.12 3.95
CA TRP A 109 -2.79 -5.66 3.77
C TRP A 109 -4.17 -5.03 4.00
N GLN A 110 -5.23 -5.77 4.40
CA GLN A 110 -6.50 -5.09 4.75
C GLN A 110 -6.43 -4.30 6.05
N PHE A 111 -5.75 -4.84 7.05
CA PHE A 111 -5.66 -4.24 8.38
C PHE A 111 -4.42 -3.34 8.53
N ASP A 112 -3.50 -3.39 7.58
CA ASP A 112 -2.30 -2.54 7.60
C ASP A 112 -2.61 -1.15 7.01
N ASN A 113 -2.38 -0.10 7.80
CA ASN A 113 -2.51 1.29 7.38
C ASN A 113 -1.49 1.66 6.28
N CYS A 114 -0.37 0.94 6.14
CA CYS A 114 0.66 1.14 5.12
C CYS A 114 0.11 1.11 3.69
N VAL A 115 -0.96 0.36 3.43
CA VAL A 115 -1.55 0.23 2.08
C VAL A 115 -2.12 1.55 1.53
N LYS A 116 -2.42 2.50 2.42
CA LYS A 116 -2.92 3.84 2.06
C LYS A 116 -1.79 4.78 1.66
N TYR A 117 -0.54 4.36 1.79
CA TYR A 117 0.63 5.18 1.54
C TYR A 117 1.33 4.74 0.27
N GLN A 118 1.80 5.73 -0.49
CA GLN A 118 2.62 5.52 -1.67
C GLN A 118 4.02 6.08 -1.39
N VAL A 119 5.03 5.28 -1.75
CA VAL A 119 6.43 5.68 -1.61
C VAL A 119 6.75 6.71 -2.68
N GLU A 120 7.16 7.91 -2.27
CA GLU A 120 7.60 8.98 -3.15
C GLU A 120 9.09 9.25 -2.89
N ARG A 121 9.92 8.97 -3.90
CA ARG A 121 11.38 9.25 -3.87
C ARG A 121 11.77 10.43 -4.75
N ASP A 122 10.83 11.02 -5.49
CA ASP A 122 11.10 12.10 -6.45
C ASP A 122 11.40 13.43 -5.73
N PRO A 123 12.63 13.97 -5.79
CA PRO A 123 13.00 15.19 -5.06
C PRO A 123 12.21 16.42 -5.52
N ARG A 124 11.77 16.43 -6.79
CA ARG A 124 11.00 17.55 -7.38
C ARG A 124 9.55 17.62 -6.86
N LYS A 125 8.94 16.48 -6.55
CA LYS A 125 7.59 16.43 -5.94
C LYS A 125 7.68 16.67 -4.44
N LEU A 126 8.76 16.21 -3.81
CA LEU A 126 9.08 16.48 -2.40
C LEU A 126 9.26 17.99 -2.12
N ALA A 127 9.93 18.70 -3.02
CA ALA A 127 10.11 20.15 -2.93
C ALA A 127 8.78 20.93 -3.00
N ARG A 128 7.76 20.39 -3.70
CA ARG A 128 6.41 20.97 -3.76
C ARG A 128 5.60 20.71 -2.48
N LEU A 129 5.90 19.64 -1.74
CA LEU A 129 5.22 19.23 -0.51
C LEU A 129 5.73 19.96 0.75
N GLN A 130 6.57 21.01 0.61
CA GLN A 130 7.14 21.78 1.73
C GLN A 130 7.95 20.94 2.74
N VAL A 131 8.56 19.83 2.31
CA VAL A 131 9.46 19.00 3.16
C VAL A 131 10.88 19.61 3.26
N VAL A 132 11.00 20.93 3.07
CA VAL A 132 12.28 21.66 3.04
C VAL A 132 13.03 21.57 4.37
N SER A 133 12.32 21.39 5.50
CA SER A 133 12.93 21.24 6.82
C SER A 133 13.53 19.85 7.13
N ALA A 134 13.32 18.83 6.29
CA ALA A 134 13.84 17.47 6.51
C ALA A 134 15.00 17.08 5.56
N MET A 135 15.43 17.97 4.66
CA MET A 135 16.48 17.68 3.66
C MET A 135 17.91 17.73 4.21
N SER A 136 18.12 17.65 5.53
CA SER A 136 19.47 17.57 6.10
C SER A 136 20.02 16.14 6.17
N ALA A 137 19.19 15.11 5.96
CA ALA A 137 19.59 13.71 6.00
C ALA A 137 19.71 13.12 4.58
N ALA A 138 20.65 12.18 4.41
CA ALA A 138 20.93 11.50 3.16
C ALA A 138 19.69 10.72 2.67
N SER A 139 19.04 11.19 1.60
CA SER A 139 17.98 10.49 0.85
C SER A 139 16.85 9.84 1.70
N PRO A 140 16.03 10.63 2.41
CA PRO A 140 14.92 10.11 3.21
C PRO A 140 13.82 9.47 2.33
N VAL A 141 13.19 8.41 2.83
CA VAL A 141 12.03 7.80 2.20
C VAL A 141 10.77 8.52 2.66
N VAL A 142 9.98 9.05 1.72
CA VAL A 142 8.74 9.76 2.06
C VAL A 142 7.54 8.94 1.64
N LEU A 143 6.65 8.71 2.60
CA LEU A 143 5.37 8.07 2.42
C LEU A 143 4.30 9.15 2.32
N VAL A 144 3.66 9.24 1.16
CA VAL A 144 2.53 10.15 0.96
C VAL A 144 1.24 9.33 1.02
N ARG A 145 0.34 9.73 1.91
CA ARG A 145 -0.98 9.13 2.02
C ARG A 145 -1.76 9.46 0.76
N LYS A 146 -2.17 8.42 0.05
CA LYS A 146 -3.04 8.48 -1.10
C LYS A 146 -4.28 7.69 -0.74
N ASP A 147 -5.32 8.37 -0.27
CA ASP A 147 -6.62 7.77 -0.01
C ASP A 147 -7.29 7.40 -1.35
N ASP A 148 -6.83 6.31 -1.96
CA ASP A 148 -7.40 5.69 -3.17
C ASP A 148 -8.63 4.83 -2.81
N THR A 149 -9.54 5.36 -1.98
CA THR A 149 -10.76 4.69 -1.49
C THR A 149 -11.63 4.15 -2.64
N ARG A 150 -11.53 4.75 -3.84
CA ARG A 150 -12.25 4.33 -5.05
C ARG A 150 -11.76 3.01 -5.65
N ARG A 151 -10.52 2.57 -5.37
CA ARG A 151 -9.97 1.32 -5.93
C ARG A 151 -10.47 0.07 -5.18
N LYS A 152 -10.84 0.19 -3.89
CA LYS A 152 -11.42 -0.90 -3.08
C LYS A 152 -12.84 -1.31 -3.52
N ILE A 153 -13.62 -0.38 -4.07
CA ILE A 153 -15.03 -0.65 -4.48
C ILE A 153 -15.08 -1.50 -5.76
N LEU A 154 -14.13 -1.33 -6.68
CA LEU A 154 -14.05 -2.12 -7.91
C LEU A 154 -13.67 -3.59 -7.67
N HIS A 155 -12.83 -3.86 -6.66
CA HIS A 155 -12.40 -5.22 -6.32
C HIS A 155 -13.52 -6.11 -5.78
N CYS A 156 -14.43 -5.56 -4.96
CA CYS A 156 -15.56 -6.31 -4.42
C CYS A 156 -16.61 -6.67 -5.49
N THR A 157 -16.76 -5.85 -6.53
CA THR A 157 -17.75 -6.10 -7.59
C THR A 157 -17.25 -7.13 -8.60
N VAL A 158 -15.97 -7.07 -8.99
CA VAL A 158 -15.39 -8.02 -9.96
C VAL A 158 -15.21 -9.41 -9.35
N SER A 159 -14.83 -9.51 -8.07
CA SER A 159 -14.64 -10.81 -7.40
C SER A 159 -15.96 -11.57 -7.17
N LYS A 160 -17.07 -10.85 -6.89
CA LYS A 160 -18.42 -11.46 -6.81
C LYS A 160 -18.93 -11.98 -8.17
N CYS A 161 -18.59 -11.29 -9.27
CA CYS A 161 -18.94 -11.77 -10.60
C CYS A 161 -18.17 -13.05 -11.00
N ASN A 162 -16.94 -13.24 -10.53
CA ASN A 162 -16.16 -14.44 -10.86
C ASN A 162 -16.76 -15.71 -10.24
N VAL A 163 -17.27 -15.63 -9.01
CA VAL A 163 -17.90 -16.79 -8.36
C VAL A 163 -19.28 -17.11 -8.97
N GLY A 164 -20.07 -16.10 -9.32
CA GLY A 164 -21.39 -16.29 -9.93
C GLY A 164 -21.37 -16.71 -11.41
N GLY A 165 -20.30 -16.36 -12.14
CA GLY A 165 -20.10 -16.79 -13.54
C GLY A 165 -19.69 -18.26 -13.64
N LEU A 166 -18.82 -18.73 -12.74
CA LEU A 166 -18.37 -20.12 -12.73
C LEU A 166 -19.51 -21.11 -12.40
N THR A 167 -20.49 -20.71 -11.59
CA THR A 167 -21.63 -21.58 -11.24
C THR A 167 -22.64 -21.73 -12.38
N ARG A 168 -22.74 -20.75 -13.29
CA ARG A 168 -23.65 -20.85 -14.44
C ARG A 168 -23.12 -21.77 -15.54
N CYS A 169 -21.81 -21.90 -15.69
CA CYS A 169 -21.19 -22.79 -16.70
C CYS A 169 -21.11 -24.26 -16.28
N ILE A 170 -21.45 -24.61 -15.03
CA ILE A 170 -21.51 -26.01 -14.55
C ILE A 170 -22.96 -26.55 -14.61
N SER A 171 -23.93 -25.69 -14.91
CA SER A 171 -25.36 -26.03 -14.90
C SER A 171 -26.04 -25.82 -16.26
N THR A 172 -25.30 -25.92 -17.37
CA THR A 172 -25.84 -26.00 -18.74
C THR A 172 -25.04 -27.04 -19.51
#